data_AF-A0A5C6Q205-F1
#
_entry.id   AF-A0A5C6Q205-F1
#
_cell.length_a   1.000
_cell.length_b   1.000
_cell.length_c   1.000
_cell.angle_alpha   90.00
_cell.angle_beta   90.00
_cell.angle_gamma   90.00
#
_symmetry.space_group_name_H-M   'P 1'
#
loop_
_entity.id
_entity.type
_entity.pdbx_description
1 polymer ?
#
loop_
_entity_poly.entity_id
_entity_poly.type
_entity_poly.pdbx_seq_one_letter_code
_entity_poly.pdbx_strand_id
1 'polypeptide(L)'
;MDDFIELADLHTATDYADKNSVKNANVVADKMSEIVNSLNSSTEVEKYLSLLTHPNAGSWVAFLLADLSTISKKQKDLCIKKVKSIADGDDVNSFGAQMWLSERGF
;
A
#
# COMPACT_ATOMS: atom_id res chain seq x y z
N MET A 1 3.65 6.21 12.19
CA MET A 1 2.39 5.89 11.49
C MET A 1 1.77 7.14 10.93
N ASP A 2 1.70 8.22 11.71
CA ASP A 2 1.22 9.54 11.26
C ASP A 2 1.94 10.03 9.99
N ASP A 3 3.27 9.96 9.95
CA ASP A 3 4.05 10.28 8.74
C ASP A 3 3.64 9.46 7.51
N PHE A 4 3.29 8.17 7.70
CA PHE A 4 2.85 7.31 6.62
C PHE A 4 1.45 7.72 6.12
N ILE A 5 0.56 8.08 7.04
CA ILE A 5 -0.79 8.56 6.69
C ILE A 5 -0.68 9.89 5.94
N GLU A 6 0.15 10.82 6.40
CA GLU A 6 0.38 12.10 5.72
C GLU A 6 0.94 11.89 4.29
N LEU A 7 1.89 10.97 4.12
CA LEU A 7 2.39 10.60 2.80
C LEU A 7 1.28 10.00 1.93
N ALA A 8 0.46 9.09 2.47
CA ALA A 8 -0.64 8.51 1.72
C ALA A 8 -1.66 9.58 1.28
N ASP A 9 -1.97 10.53 2.15
CA ASP A 9 -2.85 11.66 1.86
C ASP A 9 -2.26 12.56 0.76
N LEU A 10 -0.97 12.89 0.83
CA LEU A 10 -0.28 13.66 -0.21
C LEU A 10 -0.32 12.95 -1.57
N HIS A 11 -0.21 11.63 -1.60
CA HIS A 11 -0.29 10.87 -2.84
C HIS A 11 -1.69 10.95 -3.48
N THR A 12 -2.76 11.09 -2.69
CA THR A 12 -4.12 11.21 -3.25
C THR A 12 -4.31 12.47 -4.11
N ALA A 13 -3.49 13.51 -3.90
CA ALA A 13 -3.56 14.77 -4.64
C ALA A 13 -2.80 14.75 -5.98
N THR A 14 -2.39 13.56 -6.46
CA THR A 14 -1.62 13.43 -7.70
C THR A 14 -2.44 13.87 -8.91
N ASP A 15 -1.89 14.79 -9.68
CA ASP A 15 -2.40 15.17 -11.00
C ASP A 15 -1.61 14.41 -12.06
N TYR A 16 -2.23 13.37 -12.62
CA TYR A 16 -1.60 12.54 -13.65
C TYR A 16 -1.38 13.26 -14.98
N ALA A 17 -1.93 14.46 -15.18
CA ALA A 17 -1.65 15.30 -16.34
C ALA A 17 -0.40 16.19 -16.14
N ASP A 18 0.09 16.37 -14.91
CA ASP A 18 1.30 17.13 -14.60
C ASP A 18 2.48 16.22 -14.24
N LYS A 19 3.51 16.25 -15.08
CA LYS A 19 4.76 15.50 -14.86
C LYS A 19 5.42 15.80 -13.52
N ASN A 20 5.37 17.04 -13.04
CA ASN A 20 5.97 17.39 -11.74
C ASN A 20 5.15 16.81 -10.58
N SER A 21 3.81 16.84 -10.69
CA SER A 21 2.92 16.19 -9.74
C SER A 21 3.18 14.67 -9.68
N VAL A 22 3.27 13.99 -10.83
CA VAL A 22 3.63 12.57 -10.89
C VAL A 22 5.00 12.29 -10.29
N LYS A 23 6.01 13.14 -10.55
CA LYS A 23 7.34 12.99 -9.94
C LYS A 23 7.28 13.08 -8.41
N ASN A 24 6.49 14.01 -7.88
CA ASN A 24 6.31 14.16 -6.44
C ASN A 24 5.57 12.95 -5.85
N ALA A 25 4.53 12.46 -6.52
CA ALA A 25 3.80 11.27 -6.13
C ALA A 25 4.72 10.03 -6.03
N ASN A 26 5.60 9.84 -7.00
CA ASN A 26 6.60 8.77 -6.97
C ASN A 26 7.53 8.89 -5.76
N VAL A 27 8.03 10.09 -5.46
CA VAL A 27 8.86 10.32 -4.26
C VAL A 27 8.10 9.99 -2.98
N VAL A 28 6.82 10.31 -2.92
CA VAL A 28 5.95 9.98 -1.78
C VAL A 28 5.75 8.47 -1.66
N ALA A 29 5.52 7.77 -2.77
CA ALA A 29 5.42 6.30 -2.81
C ALA A 29 6.73 5.62 -2.39
N ASP A 30 7.87 6.14 -2.83
CA ASP A 30 9.20 5.65 -2.43
C ASP A 30 9.38 5.78 -0.92
N LYS A 31 9.05 6.93 -0.33
CA LYS A 31 9.12 7.14 1.13
C LYS A 31 8.22 6.19 1.92
N MET A 32 7.00 5.94 1.46
CA MET A 32 6.11 4.95 2.08
C MET A 32 6.73 3.55 2.03
N SER A 33 7.36 3.20 0.91
CA SER A 33 8.06 1.92 0.74
C SER A 33 9.27 1.82 1.67
N GLU A 34 10.06 2.88 1.83
CA GLU A 34 11.18 2.95 2.77
C GLU A 34 10.72 2.72 4.22
N ILE A 35 9.63 3.37 4.63
CA ILE A 35 9.03 3.18 5.96
C ILE A 35 8.69 1.70 6.17
N VAL A 36 8.01 1.07 5.22
CA VAL A 36 7.59 -0.33 5.32
C VAL A 36 8.79 -1.29 5.31
N ASN A 37 9.79 -1.03 4.47
CA ASN A 37 11.01 -1.84 4.40
C ASN A 37 11.88 -1.70 5.65
N SER A 38 11.75 -0.61 6.40
CA SER A 38 12.46 -0.41 7.68
C SER A 38 11.88 -1.20 8.85
N LEU A 39 10.67 -1.75 8.70
CA LEU A 39 10.00 -2.53 9.75
C LEU A 39 10.74 -3.85 9.97
N ASN A 40 11.34 -4.01 11.14
CA ASN A 40 12.22 -5.14 11.45
C ASN A 40 11.59 -6.14 12.43
N SER A 41 10.38 -5.84 12.92
CA SER A 41 9.70 -6.66 13.91
C SER A 41 8.23 -6.90 13.57
N SER A 42 7.71 -8.05 13.97
CA SER A 42 6.30 -8.40 13.83
C SER A 42 5.38 -7.40 14.57
N THR A 43 5.83 -6.87 15.72
CA THR A 43 5.10 -5.86 16.48
C THR A 43 4.95 -4.55 15.70
N GLU A 44 5.98 -4.12 14.98
CA GLU A 44 5.90 -2.92 14.14
C GLU A 44 4.98 -3.14 12.94
N VAL A 45 5.08 -4.30 12.28
CA VAL A 45 4.15 -4.69 11.20
C VAL A 45 2.70 -4.65 11.69
N GLU A 46 2.42 -5.18 12.88
CA GLU A 46 1.06 -5.21 13.44
C GLU A 46 0.48 -3.79 13.64
N LYS A 47 1.32 -2.81 13.99
CA LYS A 47 0.90 -1.42 14.07
C LYS A 47 0.42 -0.92 12.70
N TYR A 48 1.17 -1.18 11.62
CA TYR A 48 0.78 -0.77 10.28
C TYR A 48 -0.43 -1.54 9.75
N LEU A 49 -0.61 -2.81 10.11
CA LEU A 49 -1.81 -3.57 9.74
C LEU A 49 -3.11 -2.95 10.28
N SER A 50 -3.06 -2.23 11.41
CA SER A 50 -4.21 -1.50 11.92
C SER A 50 -4.72 -0.41 10.94
N LEU A 51 -3.89 0.03 10.00
CA LEU A 51 -4.24 1.02 8.99
C LEU A 51 -4.93 0.42 7.75
N LEU A 52 -5.13 -0.90 7.65
CA LEU A 52 -5.80 -1.53 6.49
C LEU A 52 -7.22 -0.99 6.22
N THR A 53 -7.88 -0.45 7.24
CA THR A 53 -9.19 0.18 7.15
C THR A 53 -9.14 1.69 6.90
N HIS A 54 -7.95 2.30 6.92
CA HIS A 54 -7.79 3.73 6.65
C HIS A 54 -8.10 4.02 5.17
N PRO A 55 -8.83 5.10 4.85
CA PRO A 55 -9.27 5.38 3.49
C PRO A 55 -8.10 5.56 2.51
N ASN A 56 -7.09 6.34 2.89
CA ASN A 56 -5.98 6.67 1.98
C ASN A 56 -4.77 5.73 2.15
N ALA A 57 -4.32 5.50 3.40
CA ALA A 57 -3.20 4.61 3.69
C ALA A 57 -3.48 3.11 3.51
N GLY A 58 -4.75 2.67 3.57
CA GLY A 58 -5.07 1.25 3.68
C GLY A 58 -4.68 0.40 2.46
N SER A 59 -4.80 0.96 1.25
CA SER A 59 -4.35 0.30 0.02
C SER A 59 -2.83 0.15 -0.01
N TRP A 60 -2.09 1.23 0.30
CA TRP A 60 -0.63 1.24 0.38
C TRP A 60 -0.10 0.21 1.36
N VAL A 61 -0.67 0.16 2.57
CA VAL A 61 -0.31 -0.85 3.57
C VAL A 61 -0.54 -2.26 3.05
N ALA A 62 -1.65 -2.51 2.38
CA ALA A 62 -1.96 -3.83 1.84
C ALA A 62 -0.93 -4.29 0.80
N PHE A 63 -0.59 -3.42 -0.16
CA PHE A 63 0.41 -3.74 -1.19
C PHE A 63 1.82 -3.92 -0.60
N LEU A 64 2.29 -2.93 0.17
CA LEU A 64 3.67 -2.89 0.65
C LEU A 64 3.95 -3.99 1.68
N LEU A 65 3.04 -4.23 2.63
CA LEU A 65 3.26 -5.27 3.63
C LEU A 65 3.18 -6.67 3.03
N ALA A 66 2.31 -6.93 2.04
CA ALA A 66 2.16 -8.26 1.46
C ALA A 66 3.45 -8.81 0.82
N ASP A 67 4.35 -7.90 0.41
CA ASP A 67 5.63 -8.20 -0.21
C ASP A 67 6.80 -8.28 0.80
N LEU A 68 6.58 -7.90 2.06
CA LEU A 68 7.61 -8.06 3.09
C LEU A 68 7.88 -9.54 3.39
N SER A 69 9.16 -9.88 3.50
CA SER A 69 9.60 -11.25 3.86
C SER A 69 9.44 -11.56 5.34
N THR A 70 9.34 -10.54 6.19
CA THR A 70 9.31 -10.64 7.66
C THR A 70 7.92 -10.91 8.23
N ILE A 71 6.87 -10.83 7.41
CA ILE A 71 5.49 -10.97 7.89
C ILE A 71 5.05 -12.44 7.95
N SER A 72 4.17 -12.75 8.90
CA SER A 72 3.58 -14.09 9.00
C SER A 72 2.57 -14.34 7.86
N LYS A 73 2.30 -15.63 7.59
CA LYS A 73 1.26 -16.02 6.63
C LYS A 73 -0.10 -15.38 6.95
N LYS A 74 -0.49 -15.34 8.23
CA LYS A 74 -1.76 -14.73 8.67
C LYS A 74 -1.80 -13.24 8.34
N GLN A 75 -0.72 -12.52 8.58
CA GLN A 75 -0.62 -11.09 8.25
C GLN A 75 -0.67 -10.88 6.73
N LYS A 76 0.00 -11.75 5.96
CA LYS A 76 -0.04 -11.71 4.50
C LYS A 76 -1.45 -11.94 3.97
N ASP A 77 -2.16 -12.94 4.51
CA ASP A 77 -3.54 -13.23 4.12
C ASP A 77 -4.48 -12.05 4.36
N LEU A 78 -4.28 -11.26 5.43
CA LEU A 78 -5.04 -10.02 5.68
C LEU A 78 -4.78 -8.97 4.60
N CYS A 79 -3.51 -8.76 4.22
CA CYS A 79 -3.15 -7.84 3.16
C CYS A 79 -3.72 -8.29 1.81
N ILE A 80 -3.54 -9.57 1.44
CA ILE A 80 -4.08 -10.13 0.19
C ILE A 80 -5.60 -10.01 0.15
N LYS A 81 -6.31 -10.25 1.25
CA LYS A 81 -7.75 -10.05 1.33
C LYS A 81 -8.15 -8.60 1.03
N LYS A 82 -7.41 -7.62 1.55
CA LYS A 82 -7.65 -6.21 1.24
C LYS A 82 -7.36 -5.89 -0.23
N VAL A 83 -6.26 -6.40 -0.80
CA VAL A 83 -5.95 -6.22 -2.23
C VAL A 83 -7.05 -6.83 -3.12
N LYS A 84 -7.56 -8.02 -2.80
CA LYS A 84 -8.70 -8.62 -3.50
C LYS A 84 -9.95 -7.74 -3.45
N SER A 85 -10.25 -7.18 -2.27
CA SER A 85 -11.37 -6.24 -2.13
C SER A 85 -11.19 -4.95 -2.94
N ILE A 86 -9.95 -4.50 -3.20
CA ILE A 86 -9.69 -3.37 -4.10
C ILE A 86 -9.88 -3.81 -5.55
N ALA A 87 -9.43 -5.01 -5.91
CA ALA A 87 -9.54 -5.57 -7.26
C ALA A 87 -10.98 -5.79 -7.74
N ASP A 88 -11.95 -5.86 -6.83
CA ASP A 88 -13.37 -6.02 -7.13
C ASP A 88 -14.05 -4.73 -7.66
N GLY A 89 -13.38 -3.58 -7.61
CA GLY A 89 -13.90 -2.32 -8.15
C GLY A 89 -13.73 -2.16 -9.67
N ASP A 90 -14.09 -0.99 -10.18
CA ASP A 90 -14.10 -0.64 -11.62
C ASP A 90 -13.21 0.55 -11.98
N ASP A 91 -12.35 0.99 -11.04
CA ASP A 91 -11.46 2.13 -11.22
C ASP A 91 -10.01 1.73 -11.56
N VAL A 92 -9.14 2.72 -11.77
CA VAL A 92 -7.72 2.49 -12.08
C VAL A 92 -6.98 1.76 -10.95
N ASN A 93 -7.40 1.96 -9.69
CA ASN A 93 -6.80 1.28 -8.54
C ASN A 93 -7.17 -0.21 -8.55
N SER A 94 -8.41 -0.52 -8.93
CA SER A 94 -8.93 -1.88 -9.07
C SER A 94 -8.18 -2.63 -10.16
N PHE A 95 -7.95 -2.00 -11.31
CA PHE A 95 -7.12 -2.57 -12.37
C PHE A 95 -5.67 -2.83 -11.91
N GLY A 96 -5.06 -1.87 -11.20
CA GLY A 96 -3.73 -2.04 -10.60
C GLY A 96 -3.67 -3.22 -9.63
N ALA A 97 -4.70 -3.38 -8.79
CA ALA A 97 -4.80 -4.49 -7.85
C ALA A 97 -4.94 -5.86 -8.55
N GLN A 98 -5.74 -5.93 -9.62
CA GLN A 98 -5.89 -7.13 -10.44
C GLN A 98 -4.55 -7.57 -11.07
N MET A 99 -3.81 -6.63 -11.67
CA MET A 99 -2.47 -6.92 -12.20
C MET A 99 -1.53 -7.40 -11.10
N TRP A 100 -1.49 -6.70 -9.96
CA TRP A 100 -0.62 -7.04 -8.85
C TRP A 100 -0.85 -8.46 -8.32
N LEU A 101 -2.13 -8.87 -8.22
CA LEU A 101 -2.53 -10.24 -7.82
C LEU A 101 -2.10 -11.27 -8.87
N SER A 102 -2.37 -10.99 -10.14
CA SER A 102 -2.03 -11.89 -11.25
C SER A 102 -0.52 -12.15 -11.34
N GLU A 103 0.32 -11.12 -11.19
CA GLU A 103 1.79 -11.25 -11.21
C GLU A 103 2.34 -12.10 -10.06
N ARG A 104 1.59 -12.21 -8.97
CA ARG A 104 1.96 -12.97 -7.76
C ARG A 104 1.21 -14.31 -7.64
N GLY A 105 0.34 -14.63 -8.60
CA GLY A 105 -0.40 -15.89 -8.66
C GLY A 105 -1.55 -16.01 -7.65
N PHE A 106 -2.26 -14.91 -7.37
CA PHE A 106 -3.38 -14.86 -6.42
C PHE A 106 -4.77 -14.74 -7.05
#